data_AF-A0A0F9PAL2-F1
#
_entry.id   AF-A0A0F9PAL2-F1
#
_cell.length_a   1.000
_cell.length_b   1.000
_cell.length_c   1.000
_cell.angle_alpha   90.00
_cell.angle_beta   90.00
_cell.angle_gamma   90.00
#
_symmetry.space_group_name_H-M   'P 1'
#
loop_
_entity.id
_entity.type
_entity.pdbx_description
1 polymer ?
#
loop_
_entity_poly.entity_id
_entity_poly.type
_entity_poly.pdbx_seq_one_letter_code
_entity_poly.pdbx_strand_id
1 'polypeptide(L)'
;MELKLIKSIDVNVYDLIADLYIDQKAPEYKKILEVGLKEDINEKSIRKFFESSYPDRILNNILGRIIEHFIEEDLIESNGKITKKGRRIIEVDYLPKYEKGRYRFWCIKDELIGQRIIRYSRIEKDHTKVFSNFPLDALEGRYHRDLTRDHEFFLKKINTNQGGEINYQEKASIASKVNLTWIINKNSSNLDSDWNIKGDLKRVNHIEYTESYEENLPINDIIESIFQDNYEYDSELGGVILEFKQVSKDSILRFQTNLHFQDMSVLNYGKFKELFIKDIPIIPKNSDTAKSWLLKIIEIESKLDYLTQKSINLIIDNFKNRKEMKNFQDLSVLNSEILDYLKVNNLIEEFWHVQAPLDLEIS
;
A
#
# COMPACT_ATOMS: atom_id res chain seq x y z
N MET A 1 -6.59 12.76 -6.22
CA MET A 1 -5.12 12.86 -6.15
C MET A 1 -4.58 11.50 -5.75
N GLU A 2 -3.59 11.00 -6.47
CA GLU A 2 -2.90 9.73 -6.16
C GLU A 2 -1.42 10.03 -5.88
N LEU A 3 -0.90 9.57 -4.74
CA LEU A 3 0.53 9.60 -4.41
C LEU A 3 1.09 8.19 -4.49
N LYS A 4 2.16 8.00 -5.25
CA LYS A 4 2.86 6.73 -5.40
C LYS A 4 4.33 6.91 -5.03
N LEU A 5 4.76 6.23 -3.97
CA LEU A 5 6.11 6.28 -3.43
C LEU A 5 6.80 4.94 -3.66
N ILE A 6 7.98 4.94 -4.27
CA ILE A 6 8.71 3.72 -4.60
C ILE A 6 10.12 3.78 -4.02
N LYS A 7 10.46 2.80 -3.18
CA LYS A 7 11.84 2.62 -2.69
C LYS A 7 12.31 1.18 -2.80
N SER A 8 13.62 1.03 -2.96
CA SER A 8 14.28 -0.26 -3.01
C SER A 8 14.86 -0.57 -1.64
N ILE A 9 14.46 -1.70 -1.07
CA ILE A 9 14.84 -2.12 0.27
C ILE A 9 15.78 -3.32 0.15
N ASP A 10 16.87 -3.27 0.91
CA ASP A 10 17.80 -4.38 1.04
C ASP A 10 17.18 -5.50 1.87
N VAL A 11 17.19 -6.71 1.32
CA VAL A 11 16.76 -7.92 2.02
C VAL A 11 17.98 -8.54 2.68
N ASN A 12 17.91 -8.64 3.99
CA ASN A 12 18.90 -9.34 4.78
C ASN A 12 18.48 -10.79 4.98
N VAL A 13 19.42 -11.72 4.86
CA VAL A 13 19.17 -13.15 5.02
C VAL A 13 19.84 -13.63 6.29
N TYR A 14 19.13 -14.43 7.08
CA TYR A 14 19.61 -14.94 8.36
C TYR A 14 19.30 -16.42 8.51
N ASP A 15 20.32 -17.23 8.80
CA ASP A 15 20.15 -18.62 9.18
C ASP A 15 20.18 -18.72 10.71
N LEU A 16 19.08 -19.14 11.32
CA LEU A 16 18.85 -19.09 12.77
C LEU A 16 18.21 -20.39 13.27
N ILE A 17 18.46 -20.74 14.54
CA ILE A 17 17.64 -21.71 15.26
C ILE A 17 16.45 -20.95 15.86
N ALA A 18 15.24 -21.36 15.51
CA ALA A 18 14.02 -20.70 15.96
C ALA A 18 12.96 -21.73 16.36
N ASP A 19 12.08 -21.26 17.22
CA ASP A 19 10.86 -21.94 17.63
C ASP A 19 9.69 -21.26 16.92
N LEU A 20 9.03 -21.96 16.02
CA LEU A 20 7.91 -21.47 15.22
C LEU A 20 6.62 -22.21 15.61
N TYR A 21 5.49 -21.52 15.52
CA TYR A 21 4.22 -22.19 15.26
C TYR A 21 3.88 -22.00 13.80
N ILE A 22 3.80 -23.12 13.07
CA ILE A 22 3.48 -23.14 11.64
C ILE A 22 2.07 -23.68 11.52
N ASP A 23 1.22 -22.93 10.84
CA ASP A 23 -0.16 -23.34 10.60
C ASP A 23 -0.18 -24.48 9.55
N GLN A 24 -0.44 -25.71 9.99
CA GLN A 24 -0.54 -26.85 9.08
C GLN A 24 -2.00 -27.14 8.81
N LYS A 25 -2.38 -27.27 7.52
CA LYS A 25 -3.72 -27.74 7.16
C LYS A 25 -3.97 -29.08 7.83
N ALA A 26 -5.04 -29.16 8.60
CA ALA A 26 -5.42 -30.37 9.32
C ALA A 26 -6.90 -30.69 9.05
N PRO A 27 -7.27 -30.98 7.78
CA PRO A 27 -8.66 -31.15 7.38
C PRO A 27 -9.33 -32.34 8.11
N GLU A 28 -8.55 -33.35 8.50
CA GLU A 28 -9.03 -34.46 9.32
C GLU A 28 -9.38 -34.00 10.75
N TYR A 29 -8.59 -33.08 11.33
CA TYR A 29 -8.84 -32.55 12.67
C TYR A 29 -10.10 -31.69 12.67
N LYS A 30 -10.26 -30.82 11.67
CA LYS A 30 -11.46 -30.00 11.51
C LYS A 30 -12.73 -30.86 11.48
N LYS A 31 -12.76 -31.91 10.65
CA LYS A 31 -13.92 -32.81 10.53
C LYS A 31 -14.29 -33.50 11.83
N ILE A 32 -13.30 -33.93 12.62
CA ILE A 32 -13.53 -34.56 13.92
C ILE A 32 -14.01 -33.52 14.94
N LEU A 33 -13.39 -32.32 14.95
CA LEU A 33 -13.76 -31.23 15.85
C LEU A 33 -15.17 -30.68 15.55
N GLU A 34 -15.63 -30.69 14.29
CA GLU A 34 -17.00 -30.31 13.92
C GLU A 34 -18.07 -31.21 14.55
N VAL A 35 -17.75 -32.47 14.89
CA VAL A 35 -18.64 -33.34 15.68
C VAL A 35 -18.88 -32.75 17.07
N GLY A 36 -17.82 -32.18 17.67
CA GLY A 36 -17.85 -31.50 18.96
C GLY A 36 -18.75 -30.27 19.05
N LEU A 37 -19.18 -29.72 17.91
CA LEU A 37 -20.15 -28.62 17.88
C LEU A 37 -21.58 -29.10 18.13
N LYS A 38 -21.85 -30.40 17.91
CA LYS A 38 -23.18 -31.01 18.01
C LYS A 38 -23.35 -31.89 19.24
N GLU A 39 -22.30 -32.60 19.64
CA GLU A 39 -22.25 -33.47 20.82
C GLU A 39 -20.85 -33.51 21.41
N ASP A 40 -20.68 -33.89 22.68
CA ASP A 40 -19.35 -34.02 23.29
C ASP A 40 -18.48 -35.05 22.54
N ILE A 41 -17.19 -34.74 22.38
CA ILE A 41 -16.23 -35.61 21.69
C ILE A 41 -15.83 -36.76 22.60
N ASN A 42 -16.22 -37.98 22.22
CA ASN A 42 -15.92 -39.22 22.90
C ASN A 42 -15.82 -40.37 21.89
N GLU A 43 -15.44 -41.57 22.34
CA GLU A 43 -15.26 -42.70 21.43
C GLU A 43 -16.51 -43.03 20.61
N LYS A 44 -17.70 -42.85 21.18
CA LYS A 44 -18.97 -43.13 20.50
C LYS A 44 -19.25 -42.10 19.40
N SER A 45 -19.01 -40.81 19.65
CA SER A 45 -19.25 -39.76 18.66
C SER A 45 -18.22 -39.78 17.53
N ILE A 46 -16.94 -40.03 17.83
CA ILE A 46 -15.89 -40.18 16.80
C ILE A 46 -16.08 -41.50 16.02
N ARG A 47 -16.53 -42.59 16.65
CA ARG A 47 -16.75 -43.87 15.96
C ARG A 47 -17.76 -43.75 14.81
N LYS A 48 -18.88 -43.05 15.02
CA LYS A 48 -19.89 -42.78 13.96
C LYS A 48 -19.28 -42.13 12.71
N PHE A 49 -18.19 -41.38 12.86
CA PHE A 49 -17.51 -40.71 11.76
C PHE A 49 -16.63 -41.68 10.94
N PHE A 50 -16.07 -42.72 11.55
CA PHE A 50 -15.14 -43.65 10.89
C PHE A 50 -15.73 -45.04 10.58
N GLU A 51 -16.93 -45.35 11.06
CA GLU A 51 -17.61 -46.65 10.89
C GLU A 51 -17.70 -47.12 9.42
N SER A 52 -17.79 -46.18 8.46
CA SER A 52 -17.83 -46.51 7.02
C SER A 52 -16.46 -46.76 6.39
N SER A 53 -15.36 -46.48 7.09
CA SER A 53 -14.03 -46.35 6.49
C SER A 53 -13.00 -47.33 7.05
N TYR A 54 -13.23 -47.93 8.22
CA TYR A 54 -12.27 -48.85 8.85
C TYR A 54 -12.96 -50.02 9.56
N PRO A 55 -12.33 -51.22 9.61
CA PRO A 55 -12.81 -52.35 10.41
C PRO A 55 -12.80 -52.05 11.92
N ASP A 56 -13.79 -52.57 12.66
CA ASP A 56 -13.96 -52.36 14.11
C ASP A 56 -12.70 -52.65 14.95
N ARG A 57 -11.93 -53.69 14.56
CA ARG A 57 -10.70 -54.09 15.25
C ARG A 57 -9.61 -53.02 15.20
N ILE A 58 -9.58 -52.20 14.15
CA ILE A 58 -8.63 -51.10 13.98
C ILE A 58 -9.13 -49.86 14.73
N LEU A 59 -10.44 -49.58 14.63
CA LEU A 59 -11.08 -48.44 15.29
C LEU A 59 -10.94 -48.48 16.82
N ASN A 60 -11.15 -49.65 17.43
CA ASN A 60 -11.06 -49.81 18.88
C ASN A 60 -9.68 -49.47 19.47
N ASN A 61 -8.60 -49.58 18.67
CA ASN A 61 -7.24 -49.31 19.14
C ASN A 61 -6.76 -47.87 18.86
N ILE A 62 -7.45 -47.14 17.98
CA ILE A 62 -7.01 -45.82 17.51
C ILE A 62 -7.87 -44.70 18.11
N LEU A 63 -9.16 -44.92 18.37
CA LEU A 63 -10.09 -43.89 18.86
C LEU A 63 -9.63 -43.28 20.19
N GLY A 64 -9.24 -44.10 21.17
CA GLY A 64 -8.70 -43.63 22.45
C GLY A 64 -7.46 -42.75 22.27
N ARG A 65 -6.55 -43.13 21.38
CA ARG A 65 -5.33 -42.36 21.08
C ARG A 65 -5.62 -41.03 20.39
N ILE A 66 -6.65 -40.98 19.53
CA ILE A 66 -7.08 -39.72 18.90
C ILE A 66 -7.62 -38.76 19.97
N ILE A 67 -8.45 -39.26 20.88
CA ILE A 67 -9.03 -38.44 21.95
C ILE A 67 -7.94 -37.94 22.90
N GLU A 68 -7.05 -38.83 23.34
CA GLU A 68 -5.89 -38.47 24.16
C GLU A 68 -5.06 -37.39 23.48
N HIS A 69 -4.76 -37.54 22.20
CA HIS A 69 -4.00 -36.54 21.45
C HIS A 69 -4.73 -35.18 21.35
N PHE A 70 -6.05 -35.18 21.17
CA PHE A 70 -6.84 -33.95 21.09
C PHE A 70 -6.90 -33.22 22.44
N ILE A 71 -6.86 -33.96 23.55
CA ILE A 71 -6.76 -33.42 24.90
C ILE A 71 -5.35 -32.85 25.13
N GLU A 72 -4.30 -33.58 24.76
CA GLU A 72 -2.90 -33.16 24.89
C GLU A 72 -2.62 -31.87 24.10
N GLU A 73 -3.21 -31.74 22.92
CA GLU A 73 -3.10 -30.55 22.07
C GLU A 73 -4.03 -29.40 22.49
N ASP A 74 -4.77 -29.52 23.60
CA ASP A 74 -5.73 -28.52 24.10
C ASP A 74 -6.79 -28.16 23.04
N LEU A 75 -7.21 -29.13 22.21
CA LEU A 75 -8.27 -28.95 21.22
C LEU A 75 -9.64 -29.24 21.82
N ILE A 76 -9.66 -30.19 22.77
CA ILE A 76 -10.83 -30.55 23.57
C ILE A 76 -10.43 -30.66 25.05
N GLU A 77 -11.37 -30.38 25.94
CA GLU A 77 -11.24 -30.64 27.37
C GLU A 77 -11.32 -32.15 27.66
N SER A 78 -10.89 -32.57 28.84
CA SER A 78 -10.97 -33.98 29.28
C SER A 78 -12.39 -34.55 29.34
N ASN A 79 -13.41 -33.69 29.37
CA ASN A 79 -14.82 -34.06 29.30
C ASN A 79 -15.37 -34.16 27.86
N GLY A 80 -14.53 -33.91 26.84
CA GLY A 80 -14.91 -33.96 25.43
C GLY A 80 -15.41 -32.64 24.83
N LYS A 81 -15.45 -31.54 25.58
CA LYS A 81 -15.89 -30.23 25.06
C LYS A 81 -14.81 -29.52 24.26
N ILE A 82 -15.17 -28.84 23.18
CA ILE A 82 -14.20 -28.09 22.36
C ILE A 82 -13.70 -26.85 23.11
N THR A 83 -12.38 -26.66 23.12
CA THR A 83 -11.72 -25.47 23.68
C THR A 83 -11.79 -24.27 22.71
N LYS A 84 -11.27 -23.10 23.13
CA LYS A 84 -11.11 -21.96 22.22
C LYS A 84 -10.17 -22.27 21.05
N LYS A 85 -9.09 -23.03 21.29
CA LYS A 85 -8.13 -23.45 20.26
C LYS A 85 -8.79 -24.40 19.26
N GLY A 86 -9.57 -25.37 19.72
CA GLY A 86 -10.33 -26.27 18.85
C GLY A 86 -11.35 -25.55 17.95
N ARG A 87 -12.06 -24.54 18.48
CA ARG A 87 -12.99 -23.72 17.67
C ARG A 87 -12.27 -22.93 16.59
N ARG A 88 -11.11 -22.35 16.90
CA ARG A 88 -10.30 -21.62 15.92
C ARG A 88 -9.91 -22.53 14.75
N ILE A 89 -9.53 -23.79 15.00
CA ILE A 89 -9.20 -24.76 13.93
C ILE A 89 -10.39 -25.01 13.01
N ILE A 90 -11.61 -25.09 13.55
CA ILE A 90 -12.82 -25.27 12.73
C ILE A 90 -13.01 -24.06 11.79
N GLU A 91 -12.80 -22.85 12.31
CA GLU A 91 -12.95 -21.60 11.57
C GLU A 91 -11.88 -21.44 10.49
N VAL A 92 -10.59 -21.67 10.82
CA VAL A 92 -9.47 -21.36 9.91
C VAL A 92 -8.91 -22.57 9.13
N ASP A 93 -9.24 -23.80 9.51
CA ASP A 93 -8.75 -25.07 8.91
C ASP A 93 -7.24 -25.35 9.11
N TYR A 94 -6.60 -24.65 10.05
CA TYR A 94 -5.17 -24.79 10.34
C TYR A 94 -4.93 -25.13 11.81
N LEU A 95 -4.04 -26.10 12.04
CA LEU A 95 -3.49 -26.45 13.35
C LEU A 95 -2.10 -25.81 13.52
N PRO A 96 -1.90 -24.89 14.47
CA PRO A 96 -0.58 -24.34 14.76
C PRO A 96 0.30 -25.43 15.36
N LYS A 97 1.26 -25.92 14.58
CA LYS A 97 2.21 -26.93 15.04
C LYS A 97 3.49 -26.28 15.53
N TYR A 98 3.86 -26.60 16.77
CA TYR A 98 5.15 -26.19 17.32
C TYR A 98 6.29 -26.93 16.62
N GLU A 99 7.23 -26.17 16.06
CA GLU A 99 8.45 -26.71 15.46
C GLU A 99 9.66 -25.94 15.97
N LYS A 100 10.62 -26.67 16.56
CA LYS A 100 11.98 -26.18 16.80
C LYS A 100 12.87 -26.66 15.67
N GLY A 101 13.60 -25.76 15.05
CA GLY A 101 14.47 -26.10 13.92
C GLY A 101 15.41 -24.99 13.50
N ARG A 102 16.24 -25.28 12.50
CA ARG A 102 17.06 -24.29 11.82
C ARG A 102 16.31 -23.76 10.60
N TYR A 103 16.23 -22.45 10.47
CA TYR A 103 15.49 -21.75 9.43
C TYR A 103 16.35 -20.66 8.82
N ARG A 104 16.16 -20.43 7.53
CA ARG A 104 16.60 -19.25 6.81
C ARG A 104 15.46 -18.26 6.78
N PHE A 105 15.68 -17.04 7.24
CA PHE A 105 14.73 -15.94 7.20
C PHE A 105 15.24 -14.87 6.24
N TRP A 106 14.34 -14.35 5.40
CA TRP A 106 14.58 -13.14 4.63
C TRP A 106 13.84 -12.02 5.33
N CYS A 107 14.60 -11.04 5.81
CA CYS A 107 14.11 -9.95 6.62
C CYS A 107 14.34 -8.63 5.90
N ILE A 108 13.37 -7.73 6.03
CA ILE A 108 13.49 -6.34 5.61
C ILE A 108 13.35 -5.44 6.83
N LYS A 109 13.94 -4.25 6.74
CA LYS A 109 13.76 -3.18 7.71
C LYS A 109 13.55 -1.88 6.95
N ASP A 110 12.49 -1.19 7.31
CA ASP A 110 12.06 0.03 6.64
C ASP A 110 11.39 0.97 7.65
N GLU A 111 11.48 2.28 7.44
CA GLU A 111 10.86 3.28 8.31
C GLU A 111 9.32 3.17 8.34
N LEU A 112 8.71 2.70 7.27
CA LEU A 112 7.24 2.67 7.11
C LEU A 112 6.64 1.40 7.69
N ILE A 113 7.14 0.25 7.24
CA ILE A 113 6.58 -1.06 7.59
C ILE A 113 7.33 -1.73 8.76
N GLY A 114 8.35 -1.05 9.30
CA GLY A 114 9.21 -1.54 10.36
C GLY A 114 10.08 -2.71 9.90
N GLN A 115 10.44 -3.56 10.87
CA GLN A 115 11.17 -4.79 10.62
C GLN A 115 10.18 -5.93 10.37
N ARG A 116 10.35 -6.71 9.29
CA ARG A 116 9.46 -7.83 8.95
C ARG A 116 10.23 -9.03 8.38
N ILE A 117 9.71 -10.22 8.60
CA ILE A 117 10.13 -11.42 7.85
C ILE A 117 9.22 -11.53 6.64
N ILE A 118 9.81 -11.59 5.44
CA ILE A 118 9.06 -11.70 4.17
C ILE A 118 9.08 -13.12 3.60
N ARG A 119 9.97 -13.98 4.10
CA ARG A 119 10.05 -15.40 3.73
C ARG A 119 10.80 -16.17 4.79
N TYR A 120 10.46 -17.44 4.94
CA TYR A 120 11.32 -18.38 5.65
C TYR A 120 11.45 -19.73 4.92
N SER A 121 12.50 -20.49 5.25
CA SER A 121 12.65 -21.87 4.79
C SER A 121 13.43 -22.69 5.79
N ARG A 122 13.01 -23.93 6.04
CA ARG A 122 13.77 -24.86 6.88
C ARG A 122 15.08 -25.27 6.21
N ILE A 123 16.15 -25.40 6.99
CA ILE A 123 17.49 -25.81 6.53
C ILE A 123 17.83 -27.17 7.13
N GLU A 124 18.27 -28.11 6.30
CA GLU A 124 18.60 -29.49 6.72
C GLU A 124 20.10 -29.74 6.99
N LYS A 125 21.01 -28.90 6.48
CA LYS A 125 22.47 -29.13 6.56
C LYS A 125 23.23 -28.10 7.41
N ASP A 126 24.35 -28.54 7.98
CA ASP A 126 25.36 -27.71 8.64
C ASP A 126 26.31 -27.08 7.61
N HIS A 127 26.21 -25.78 7.37
CA HIS A 127 27.26 -25.04 6.67
C HIS A 127 27.50 -23.64 7.27
N THR A 128 28.74 -23.46 7.76
CA THR A 128 29.58 -22.27 7.93
C THR A 128 29.14 -21.08 8.82
N LYS A 129 30.12 -20.56 9.56
CA LYS A 129 30.04 -19.48 10.58
C LYS A 129 30.32 -18.09 10.03
N VAL A 130 29.44 -17.09 10.24
CA VAL A 130 29.75 -15.64 10.12
C VAL A 130 28.78 -14.74 10.93
N PHE A 131 29.31 -13.87 11.79
CA PHE A 131 28.54 -12.95 12.67
C PHE A 131 27.79 -11.80 11.95
N SER A 132 26.67 -11.34 12.52
CA SER A 132 26.06 -10.03 12.20
C SER A 132 25.26 -9.40 13.36
N ASN A 133 25.15 -8.07 13.37
CA ASN A 133 24.48 -7.23 14.39
C ASN A 133 23.02 -6.88 14.03
N PHE A 134 22.17 -7.85 13.65
CA PHE A 134 20.75 -7.55 13.37
C PHE A 134 19.91 -7.68 14.65
N PRO A 135 19.09 -6.67 15.03
CA PRO A 135 18.25 -6.73 16.22
C PRO A 135 17.07 -7.69 15.98
N LEU A 136 17.31 -8.97 16.19
CA LEU A 136 16.35 -10.05 15.96
C LEU A 136 15.20 -10.05 16.97
N ASP A 137 15.39 -9.44 18.14
CA ASP A 137 14.40 -9.37 19.23
C ASP A 137 13.08 -8.72 18.78
N ALA A 138 13.14 -7.74 17.86
CA ALA A 138 11.95 -7.10 17.32
C ALA A 138 11.09 -8.02 16.44
N LEU A 139 11.57 -9.22 16.07
CA LEU A 139 10.80 -10.20 15.30
C LEU A 139 10.07 -11.21 16.19
N GLU A 140 10.49 -11.41 17.44
CA GLU A 140 9.92 -12.41 18.33
C GLU A 140 8.52 -12.04 18.84
N GLY A 141 7.74 -13.05 19.22
CA GLY A 141 6.47 -12.86 19.92
C GLY A 141 5.32 -12.35 19.05
N ARG A 142 5.42 -12.44 17.72
CA ARG A 142 4.37 -11.99 16.78
C ARG A 142 4.23 -12.90 15.56
N TYR A 143 3.10 -12.74 14.88
CA TYR A 143 2.83 -13.36 13.59
C TYR A 143 3.59 -12.64 12.48
N HIS A 144 4.05 -13.43 11.51
CA HIS A 144 4.67 -12.99 10.27
C HIS A 144 4.00 -13.73 9.11
N ARG A 145 4.03 -13.13 7.92
CA ARG A 145 3.50 -13.74 6.69
C ARG A 145 4.64 -14.03 5.74
N ASP A 146 4.72 -15.27 5.26
CA ASP A 146 5.58 -15.65 4.14
C ASP A 146 4.92 -15.16 2.84
N LEU A 147 5.52 -14.13 2.25
CA LEU A 147 5.01 -13.46 1.06
C LEU A 147 5.15 -14.30 -0.22
N THR A 148 5.81 -15.46 -0.14
CA THR A 148 6.02 -16.36 -1.29
C THR A 148 5.06 -17.53 -1.32
N ARG A 149 4.38 -17.81 -0.20
CA ARG A 149 3.50 -18.96 -0.02
C ARG A 149 2.11 -18.58 0.48
N ASP A 150 1.88 -17.28 0.67
CA ASP A 150 0.69 -16.73 1.30
C ASP A 150 0.33 -17.49 2.60
N HIS A 151 1.29 -17.55 3.51
CA HIS A 151 1.22 -18.39 4.70
C HIS A 151 1.67 -17.65 5.94
N GLU A 152 0.87 -17.66 7.01
CA GLU A 152 1.21 -17.05 8.29
C GLU A 152 1.91 -18.03 9.24
N PHE A 153 2.84 -17.53 10.03
CA PHE A 153 3.51 -18.28 11.09
C PHE A 153 3.79 -17.38 12.29
N PHE A 154 3.80 -17.95 13.49
CA PHE A 154 4.17 -17.22 14.71
C PHE A 154 5.62 -17.53 15.07
N LEU A 155 6.46 -16.49 15.12
CA LEU A 155 7.83 -16.63 15.60
C LEU A 155 7.82 -16.52 17.13
N LYS A 156 7.88 -17.66 17.82
CA LYS A 156 7.84 -17.69 19.29
C LYS A 156 9.13 -17.13 19.88
N LYS A 157 10.26 -17.64 19.39
CA LYS A 157 11.58 -17.32 19.93
C LYS A 157 12.68 -17.64 18.92
N ILE A 158 13.72 -16.83 18.93
CA ILE A 158 15.01 -17.09 18.30
C ILE A 158 15.96 -17.56 19.39
N ASN A 159 16.50 -18.76 19.22
CA ASN A 159 17.37 -19.36 20.22
C ASN A 159 18.80 -18.87 20.05
N THR A 160 19.11 -17.73 20.67
CA THR A 160 20.44 -17.09 20.67
C THR A 160 21.44 -17.75 21.63
N ASN A 161 20.96 -18.35 22.73
CA ASN A 161 21.79 -18.90 23.82
C ASN A 161 22.41 -20.28 23.58
N GLN A 162 21.96 -21.04 22.58
CA GLN A 162 22.54 -22.33 22.21
C GLN A 162 23.55 -22.16 21.07
N GLY A 163 24.54 -21.27 21.22
CA GLY A 163 25.47 -20.98 20.12
C GLY A 163 24.72 -20.80 18.80
N GLY A 164 23.62 -20.03 18.84
CA GLY A 164 22.76 -19.78 17.69
C GLY A 164 23.54 -18.95 16.69
N GLU A 165 24.44 -19.60 15.96
CA GLU A 165 25.29 -18.98 14.97
C GLU A 165 24.37 -18.46 13.87
N ILE A 166 24.27 -17.13 13.77
CA ILE A 166 23.78 -16.46 12.57
C ILE A 166 24.77 -16.88 11.47
N ASN A 167 24.32 -17.65 10.47
CA ASN A 167 25.27 -18.43 9.66
C ASN A 167 25.47 -17.98 8.21
N TYR A 168 24.88 -16.85 7.80
CA TYR A 168 25.17 -16.29 6.48
C TYR A 168 24.62 -14.87 6.38
N GLN A 169 25.48 -13.84 6.39
CA GLN A 169 25.17 -12.64 5.61
C GLN A 169 25.72 -12.91 4.21
N GLU A 170 24.85 -12.90 3.20
CA GLU A 170 25.33 -12.74 1.84
C GLU A 170 26.10 -11.43 1.82
N LYS A 171 27.44 -11.47 1.66
CA LYS A 171 28.27 -10.24 1.56
C LYS A 171 27.55 -9.31 0.59
N ALA A 172 27.40 -8.05 1.00
CA ALA A 172 26.68 -6.97 0.36
C ALA A 172 26.87 -6.80 -1.17
N SER A 173 27.81 -7.50 -1.79
CA SER A 173 28.03 -7.52 -3.24
C SER A 173 26.83 -7.99 -4.06
N ILE A 174 25.85 -8.67 -3.46
CA ILE A 174 24.63 -9.03 -4.19
C ILE A 174 23.40 -9.15 -3.24
N ALA A 175 23.11 -8.13 -2.44
CA ALA A 175 21.89 -8.12 -1.62
C ALA A 175 20.65 -8.31 -2.52
N SER A 176 19.76 -9.25 -2.17
CA SER A 176 18.45 -9.30 -2.83
C SER A 176 17.72 -8.01 -2.49
N LYS A 177 17.17 -7.34 -3.50
CA LYS A 177 16.41 -6.10 -3.30
C LYS A 177 14.95 -6.35 -3.61
N VAL A 178 14.08 -5.80 -2.77
CA VAL A 178 12.65 -5.74 -3.05
C VAL A 178 12.25 -4.29 -3.23
N ASN A 179 11.25 -4.03 -4.06
CA ASN A 179 10.67 -2.71 -4.20
C ASN A 179 9.43 -2.64 -3.29
N LEU A 180 9.44 -1.67 -2.38
CA LEU A 180 8.24 -1.25 -1.66
C LEU A 180 7.61 -0.11 -2.45
N THR A 181 6.38 -0.32 -2.87
CA THR A 181 5.52 0.68 -3.50
C THR A 181 4.40 1.00 -2.54
N TRP A 182 4.26 2.26 -2.16
CA TRP A 182 3.12 2.75 -1.42
C TRP A 182 2.23 3.56 -2.35
N ILE A 183 0.93 3.27 -2.36
CA ILE A 183 -0.06 3.98 -3.16
C ILE A 183 -1.08 4.58 -2.20
N ILE A 184 -1.29 5.89 -2.29
CA ILE A 184 -2.25 6.63 -1.50
C ILE A 184 -3.23 7.30 -2.44
N ASN A 185 -4.50 6.95 -2.32
CA ASN A 185 -5.59 7.51 -3.10
C ASN A 185 -6.44 8.42 -2.21
N LYS A 186 -6.41 9.72 -2.49
CA LYS A 186 -7.29 10.69 -1.84
C LYS A 186 -8.44 11.02 -2.79
N ASN A 187 -9.63 10.53 -2.44
CA ASN A 187 -10.90 10.95 -3.01
C ASN A 187 -11.58 11.96 -2.08
N SER A 188 -12.57 12.70 -2.60
CA SER A 188 -13.16 13.90 -1.96
C SER A 188 -13.64 13.74 -0.51
N SER A 189 -13.84 12.52 -0.02
CA SER A 189 -14.19 12.23 1.38
C SER A 189 -13.43 11.07 2.02
N ASN A 190 -12.75 10.24 1.23
CA ASN A 190 -12.12 9.00 1.69
C ASN A 190 -10.66 8.98 1.29
N LEU A 191 -9.85 8.46 2.20
CA LEU A 191 -8.44 8.23 1.98
C LEU A 191 -8.20 6.72 2.06
N ASP A 192 -7.79 6.14 0.95
CA ASP A 192 -7.46 4.72 0.86
C ASP A 192 -5.94 4.61 0.62
N SER A 193 -5.24 3.77 1.37
CA SER A 193 -3.80 3.56 1.23
C SER A 193 -3.45 2.08 1.15
N ASP A 194 -2.68 1.71 0.13
CA ASP A 194 -2.24 0.34 -0.09
C ASP A 194 -0.70 0.26 -0.15
N TRP A 195 -0.15 -0.73 0.55
CA TRP A 195 1.26 -1.07 0.46
C TRP A 195 1.45 -2.31 -0.42
N ASN A 196 2.43 -2.22 -1.32
CA ASN A 196 2.75 -3.29 -2.24
C ASN A 196 4.25 -3.57 -2.23
N ILE A 197 4.64 -4.79 -1.87
CA ILE A 197 6.01 -5.27 -1.91
C ILE A 197 6.15 -6.18 -3.12
N LYS A 198 6.95 -5.77 -4.11
CA LYS A 198 7.26 -6.57 -5.31
C LYS A 198 8.76 -6.69 -5.52
N GLY A 199 9.23 -7.86 -5.90
CA GLY A 199 10.62 -8.03 -6.31
C GLY A 199 11.03 -9.48 -6.46
N ASP A 200 12.25 -9.68 -6.96
CA ASP A 200 12.83 -11.01 -7.11
C ASP A 200 13.87 -11.25 -6.01
N LEU A 201 13.70 -12.35 -5.26
CA LEU A 201 14.75 -12.83 -4.38
C LEU A 201 15.65 -13.77 -5.17
N LYS A 202 16.97 -13.72 -4.94
CA LYS A 202 17.96 -14.47 -5.73
C LYS A 202 17.86 -16.01 -5.71
N ARG A 203 16.89 -16.59 -4.99
CA ARG A 203 16.59 -18.03 -4.95
C ARG A 203 15.09 -18.35 -5.06
N VAL A 204 14.27 -17.36 -5.39
CA VAL A 204 12.82 -17.47 -5.54
C VAL A 204 12.42 -16.65 -6.74
N ASN A 205 11.90 -17.30 -7.76
CA ASN A 205 11.41 -16.59 -8.93
C ASN A 205 10.08 -15.92 -8.51
N HIS A 206 10.12 -14.59 -8.37
CA HIS A 206 9.00 -13.71 -8.09
C HIS A 206 8.41 -13.71 -6.67
N ILE A 207 8.40 -12.53 -6.03
CA ILE A 207 7.54 -12.19 -4.89
C ILE A 207 6.63 -11.06 -5.33
N GLU A 208 5.33 -11.27 -5.20
CA GLU A 208 4.31 -10.22 -5.32
C GLU A 208 3.38 -10.32 -4.11
N TYR A 209 3.34 -9.26 -3.32
CA TYR A 209 2.51 -9.19 -2.14
C TYR A 209 1.91 -7.81 -1.98
N THR A 210 0.60 -7.78 -1.79
CA THR A 210 -0.16 -6.56 -1.53
C THR A 210 -0.82 -6.70 -0.17
N GLU A 211 -0.56 -5.74 0.71
CA GLU A 211 -1.23 -5.63 2.01
C GLU A 211 -1.88 -4.26 2.06
N SER A 212 -3.21 -4.25 2.13
CA SER A 212 -3.97 -3.04 2.43
C SER A 212 -3.85 -2.76 3.92
N TYR A 213 -3.37 -1.57 4.28
CA TYR A 213 -3.40 -1.09 5.66
C TYR A 213 -4.40 0.05 5.77
N GLU A 214 -5.32 -0.06 6.72
CA GLU A 214 -5.96 1.11 7.30
C GLU A 214 -4.97 1.71 8.32
N GLU A 215 -4.08 2.57 7.83
CA GLU A 215 -3.13 3.26 8.69
C GLU A 215 -3.53 4.73 8.87
N ASN A 216 -3.54 5.17 10.13
CA ASN A 216 -3.63 6.58 10.53
C ASN A 216 -2.28 7.29 10.29
N LEU A 217 -1.75 7.21 9.07
CA LEU A 217 -0.53 7.94 8.73
C LEU A 217 -0.87 9.42 8.50
N PRO A 218 -0.09 10.36 9.06
CA PRO A 218 -0.29 11.78 8.83
C PRO A 218 0.19 12.15 7.43
N ILE A 219 -0.65 11.87 6.43
CA ILE A 219 -0.33 12.08 5.00
C ILE A 219 -0.04 13.55 4.70
N ASN A 220 -0.59 14.47 5.48
CA ASN A 220 -0.27 15.88 5.38
C ASN A 220 1.22 16.12 5.65
N ASP A 221 1.82 15.49 6.67
CA ASP A 221 3.25 15.63 6.98
C ASP A 221 4.13 15.14 5.83
N ILE A 222 3.70 14.08 5.15
CA ILE A 222 4.39 13.54 3.96
C ILE A 222 4.33 14.53 2.81
N ILE A 223 3.12 15.03 2.52
CA ILE A 223 2.88 15.99 1.44
C ILE A 223 3.67 17.28 1.69
N GLU A 224 3.61 17.80 2.91
CA GLU A 224 4.38 18.98 3.33
C GLU A 224 5.88 18.74 3.17
N SER A 225 6.39 17.57 3.60
CA SER A 225 7.80 17.22 3.42
C SER A 225 8.21 17.11 1.95
N ILE A 226 7.32 16.64 1.06
CA ILE A 226 7.62 16.56 -0.38
C ILE A 226 7.75 17.96 -0.98
N PHE A 227 6.89 18.89 -0.57
CA PHE A 227 6.81 20.21 -1.18
C PHE A 227 7.73 21.26 -0.56
N GLN A 228 8.11 21.11 0.72
CA GLN A 228 8.88 22.09 1.50
C GLN A 228 10.03 22.75 0.73
N ASP A 229 10.79 21.97 -0.04
CA ASP A 229 11.97 22.45 -0.78
C ASP A 229 11.77 22.56 -2.31
N ASN A 230 10.61 22.14 -2.84
CA ASN A 230 10.40 21.97 -4.28
C ASN A 230 9.33 22.90 -4.87
N TYR A 231 8.24 23.12 -4.14
CA TYR A 231 7.10 23.91 -4.60
C TYR A 231 6.47 24.67 -3.44
N GLU A 232 5.93 25.84 -3.73
CA GLU A 232 5.01 26.51 -2.82
C GLU A 232 3.70 25.71 -2.79
N TYR A 233 3.21 25.36 -1.59
CA TYR A 233 2.06 24.48 -1.40
C TYR A 233 1.03 25.12 -0.48
N ASP A 234 -0.23 25.13 -0.90
CA ASP A 234 -1.37 25.57 -0.09
C ASP A 234 -2.02 24.33 0.55
N SER A 235 -1.85 24.17 1.86
CA SER A 235 -2.38 23.01 2.60
C SER A 235 -3.90 23.04 2.80
N GLU A 236 -4.53 24.22 2.79
CA GLU A 236 -5.99 24.37 2.91
C GLU A 236 -6.69 23.91 1.63
N LEU A 237 -6.17 24.35 0.49
CA LEU A 237 -6.68 23.98 -0.82
C LEU A 237 -6.17 22.61 -1.27
N GLY A 238 -5.01 22.19 -0.75
CA GLY A 238 -4.36 20.92 -1.03
C GLY A 238 -3.67 20.90 -2.40
N GLY A 239 -3.11 22.04 -2.83
CA GLY A 239 -2.60 22.23 -4.20
C GLY A 239 -1.27 22.97 -4.26
N VAL A 240 -0.56 22.79 -5.37
CA VAL A 240 0.72 23.48 -5.61
C VAL A 240 0.50 24.83 -6.27
N ILE A 241 1.23 25.83 -5.81
CA ILE A 241 1.19 27.18 -6.32
C ILE A 241 2.20 27.32 -7.46
N LEU A 242 1.72 27.70 -8.65
CA LEU A 242 2.52 27.71 -9.88
C LEU A 242 2.38 29.03 -10.65
N GLU A 243 3.46 29.42 -11.31
CA GLU A 243 3.50 30.49 -12.31
C GLU A 243 2.92 30.00 -13.65
N PHE A 244 2.41 30.90 -14.48
CA PHE A 244 1.82 30.55 -15.79
C PHE A 244 2.79 29.79 -16.72
N LYS A 245 4.09 30.12 -16.67
CA LYS A 245 5.12 29.46 -17.49
C LYS A 245 5.42 28.01 -17.09
N GLN A 246 5.00 27.59 -15.89
CA GLN A 246 5.28 26.25 -15.34
C GLN A 246 4.16 25.26 -15.67
N VAL A 247 3.02 25.73 -16.17
CA VAL A 247 1.82 24.91 -16.39
C VAL A 247 1.59 24.65 -17.88
N SER A 248 1.25 23.42 -18.21
CA SER A 248 0.83 23.05 -19.56
C SER A 248 -0.61 23.50 -19.81
N LYS A 249 -1.01 23.55 -21.09
CA LYS A 249 -2.39 23.86 -21.49
C LYS A 249 -3.39 22.89 -20.86
N ASP A 250 -3.09 21.60 -20.91
CA ASP A 250 -3.95 20.56 -20.34
C ASP A 250 -4.11 20.71 -18.82
N SER A 251 -3.02 21.09 -18.13
CA SER A 251 -3.06 21.34 -16.70
C SER A 251 -3.93 22.54 -16.35
N ILE A 252 -3.88 23.62 -17.13
CA ILE A 252 -4.74 24.80 -16.93
C ILE A 252 -6.22 24.41 -17.08
N LEU A 253 -6.59 23.66 -18.11
CA LEU A 253 -7.98 23.26 -18.33
C LEU A 253 -8.52 22.34 -17.21
N ARG A 254 -7.67 21.45 -16.71
CA ARG A 254 -8.03 20.48 -15.66
C ARG A 254 -7.85 21.02 -14.25
N PHE A 255 -7.14 22.14 -14.08
CA PHE A 255 -6.67 22.65 -12.79
C PHE A 255 -5.85 21.61 -12.00
N GLN A 256 -5.18 20.72 -12.71
CA GLN A 256 -4.44 19.62 -12.13
C GLN A 256 -3.17 19.33 -12.91
N THR A 257 -2.13 18.84 -12.23
CA THR A 257 -0.90 18.40 -12.87
C THR A 257 -0.39 17.09 -12.29
N ASN A 258 0.63 16.54 -12.94
CA ASN A 258 1.33 15.35 -12.48
C ASN A 258 2.77 15.73 -12.17
N LEU A 259 3.26 15.34 -11.00
CA LEU A 259 4.63 15.59 -10.57
C LEU A 259 5.39 14.27 -10.44
N HIS A 260 6.66 14.28 -10.82
CA HIS A 260 7.55 13.15 -10.71
C HIS A 260 8.88 13.61 -10.13
N PHE A 261 9.31 12.94 -9.05
CA PHE A 261 10.56 13.21 -8.37
C PHE A 261 11.41 11.93 -8.34
N GLN A 262 12.73 12.11 -8.45
CA GLN A 262 13.71 11.04 -8.38
C GLN A 262 14.60 11.25 -7.15
N ASP A 263 14.96 10.15 -6.49
CA ASP A 263 15.89 10.13 -5.35
C ASP A 263 15.53 11.11 -4.21
N MET A 264 14.23 11.29 -3.96
CA MET A 264 13.69 12.22 -2.97
C MET A 264 13.76 11.63 -1.56
N SER A 265 14.18 12.44 -0.59
CA SER A 265 14.10 12.09 0.83
C SER A 265 12.86 12.74 1.43
N VAL A 266 12.02 11.95 2.11
CA VAL A 266 10.85 12.44 2.82
C VAL A 266 11.15 12.30 4.32
N LEU A 267 10.99 13.39 5.06
CA LEU A 267 11.31 13.47 6.48
C LEU A 267 10.58 12.38 7.26
N ASN A 268 11.30 11.65 8.12
CA ASN A 268 10.80 10.51 8.91
C ASN A 268 10.39 9.25 8.12
N TYR A 269 10.36 9.29 6.78
CA TYR A 269 9.85 8.19 5.94
C TYR A 269 10.92 7.55 5.03
N GLY A 270 12.11 8.16 5.00
CA GLY A 270 13.28 7.65 4.31
C GLY A 270 13.43 8.18 2.88
N LYS A 271 14.27 7.50 2.10
CA LYS A 271 14.58 7.90 0.72
C LYS A 271 13.82 7.05 -0.29
N PHE A 272 13.16 7.71 -1.22
CA PHE A 272 12.44 7.11 -2.33
C PHE A 272 13.20 7.27 -3.63
N LYS A 273 13.29 6.18 -4.40
CA LYS A 273 13.92 6.19 -5.71
C LYS A 273 13.06 6.98 -6.70
N GLU A 274 11.75 6.75 -6.64
CA GLU A 274 10.77 7.42 -7.49
C GLU A 274 9.55 7.79 -6.66
N LEU A 275 9.02 8.99 -6.92
CA LEU A 275 7.81 9.51 -6.32
C LEU A 275 6.95 10.13 -7.41
N PHE A 276 5.70 9.69 -7.51
CA PHE A 276 4.73 10.23 -8.45
C PHE A 276 3.53 10.80 -7.71
N ILE A 277 3.11 11.99 -8.11
CA ILE A 277 1.85 12.59 -7.65
C ILE A 277 1.01 12.83 -8.89
N LYS A 278 -0.16 12.20 -8.95
CA LYS A 278 -1.11 12.39 -10.04
C LYS A 278 -2.28 13.25 -9.60
N ASP A 279 -2.76 14.05 -10.55
CA ASP A 279 -3.94 14.88 -10.42
C ASP A 279 -3.86 15.79 -9.18
N ILE A 280 -2.69 16.37 -8.92
CA ILE A 280 -2.52 17.35 -7.86
C ILE A 280 -3.12 18.68 -8.32
N PRO A 281 -4.00 19.31 -7.52
CA PRO A 281 -4.54 20.63 -7.84
C PRO A 281 -3.43 21.67 -8.03
N ILE A 282 -3.60 22.54 -9.01
CA ILE A 282 -2.70 23.68 -9.26
C ILE A 282 -3.42 25.00 -8.95
N ILE A 283 -2.71 25.93 -8.34
CA ILE A 283 -3.23 27.22 -7.89
C ILE A 283 -2.37 28.32 -8.51
N PRO A 284 -2.98 29.38 -9.07
CA PRO A 284 -2.20 30.52 -9.57
C PRO A 284 -1.45 31.21 -8.42
N LYS A 285 -0.20 31.58 -8.67
CA LYS A 285 0.61 32.28 -7.65
C LYS A 285 0.07 33.64 -7.22
N ASN A 286 -0.53 34.37 -8.16
CA ASN A 286 -1.02 35.72 -7.93
C ASN A 286 -2.12 36.05 -8.96
N SER A 287 -2.75 37.21 -8.81
CA SER A 287 -3.84 37.66 -9.68
C SER A 287 -3.41 37.78 -11.15
N ASP A 288 -2.17 38.18 -11.44
CA ASP A 288 -1.66 38.28 -12.80
C ASP A 288 -1.51 36.90 -13.46
N THR A 289 -1.08 35.91 -12.67
CA THR A 289 -1.00 34.51 -13.10
C THR A 289 -2.39 33.94 -13.34
N ALA A 290 -3.33 34.19 -12.42
CA ALA A 290 -4.73 33.79 -12.56
C ALA A 290 -5.35 34.38 -13.84
N LYS A 291 -5.10 35.67 -14.10
CA LYS A 291 -5.52 36.34 -15.33
C LYS A 291 -4.94 35.67 -16.57
N SER A 292 -3.64 35.36 -16.56
CA SER A 292 -2.96 34.69 -17.67
C SER A 292 -3.56 33.31 -17.95
N TRP A 293 -3.93 32.55 -16.91
CA TRP A 293 -4.61 31.26 -17.05
C TRP A 293 -5.99 31.43 -17.68
N LEU A 294 -6.78 32.40 -17.21
CA LEU A 294 -8.10 32.70 -17.75
C LEU A 294 -8.03 33.12 -19.23
N LEU A 295 -7.12 34.01 -19.59
CA LEU A 295 -6.88 34.40 -20.98
C LEU A 295 -6.50 33.20 -21.85
N LYS A 296 -5.70 32.27 -21.31
CA LYS A 296 -5.34 31.04 -22.02
C LYS A 296 -6.52 30.10 -22.23
N ILE A 297 -7.43 30.00 -21.27
CA ILE A 297 -8.67 29.23 -21.41
C ILE A 297 -9.54 29.83 -22.50
N ILE A 298 -9.73 31.15 -22.49
CA ILE A 298 -10.51 31.85 -23.52
C ILE A 298 -9.89 31.65 -24.91
N GLU A 299 -8.56 31.73 -25.04
CA GLU A 299 -7.88 31.35 -26.28
C GLU A 299 -8.25 29.94 -26.73
N ILE A 300 -8.20 28.96 -25.83
CA ILE A 300 -8.48 27.56 -26.17
C ILE A 300 -9.94 27.38 -26.60
N GLU A 301 -10.89 27.99 -25.90
CA GLU A 301 -12.31 27.94 -26.24
C GLU A 301 -12.60 28.64 -27.58
N SER A 302 -11.95 29.77 -27.85
CA SER A 302 -12.11 30.52 -29.11
C SER A 302 -11.59 29.77 -30.34
N LYS A 303 -10.73 28.75 -30.15
CA LYS A 303 -10.31 27.84 -31.23
C LYS A 303 -11.40 26.87 -31.64
N LEU A 304 -12.37 26.63 -30.75
CA LEU A 304 -13.43 25.66 -30.97
C LEU A 304 -14.65 26.29 -31.62
N ASP A 305 -15.02 27.52 -31.22
CA ASP A 305 -16.17 28.25 -31.75
C ASP A 305 -16.08 29.77 -31.50
N TYR A 306 -16.99 30.51 -32.12
CA TYR A 306 -17.24 31.93 -31.83
C TYR A 306 -17.73 32.12 -30.39
N LEU A 307 -17.13 33.09 -29.68
CA LEU A 307 -17.47 33.37 -28.28
C LEU A 307 -18.28 34.67 -28.17
N THR A 308 -19.56 34.54 -27.82
CA THR A 308 -20.43 35.67 -27.43
C THR A 308 -20.03 36.25 -26.07
N GLN A 309 -20.50 37.47 -25.73
CA GLN A 309 -20.27 38.02 -24.38
C GLN A 309 -20.79 37.08 -23.29
N LYS A 310 -21.94 36.45 -23.55
CA LYS A 310 -22.54 35.48 -22.63
C LYS A 310 -21.63 34.26 -22.43
N SER A 311 -21.02 33.75 -23.50
CA SER A 311 -20.06 32.64 -23.43
C SER A 311 -18.81 33.01 -22.64
N ILE A 312 -18.27 34.21 -22.88
CA ILE A 312 -17.09 34.72 -22.14
C ILE A 312 -17.42 34.85 -20.65
N ASN A 313 -18.55 35.46 -20.31
CA ASN A 313 -18.98 35.59 -18.91
C ASN A 313 -19.13 34.21 -18.24
N LEU A 314 -19.70 33.22 -18.95
CA LEU A 314 -19.81 31.85 -18.44
C LEU A 314 -18.43 31.23 -18.16
N ILE A 315 -17.45 31.43 -19.05
CA ILE A 315 -16.07 30.95 -18.84
C ILE A 315 -15.46 31.59 -17.60
N ILE A 316 -15.62 32.91 -17.44
CA ILE A 316 -15.11 33.67 -16.28
C ILE A 316 -15.77 33.17 -14.99
N ASP A 317 -17.09 33.02 -14.97
CA ASP A 317 -17.83 32.56 -13.79
C ASP A 317 -17.44 31.12 -13.43
N ASN A 318 -17.35 30.23 -14.41
CA ASN A 318 -16.88 28.85 -14.20
C ASN A 318 -15.45 28.80 -13.69
N PHE A 319 -14.57 29.67 -14.17
CA PHE A 319 -13.20 29.79 -13.70
C PHE A 319 -13.16 30.22 -12.23
N LYS A 320 -13.90 31.26 -11.85
CA LYS A 320 -13.96 31.77 -10.47
C LYS A 320 -14.57 30.78 -9.49
N ASN A 321 -15.61 30.05 -9.90
CA ASN A 321 -16.31 29.10 -9.03
C ASN A 321 -15.49 27.85 -8.66
N ARG A 322 -14.28 27.69 -9.23
CA ARG A 322 -13.38 26.60 -8.85
C ARG A 322 -12.78 26.80 -7.46
N LYS A 323 -12.59 25.70 -6.75
CA LYS A 323 -12.00 25.69 -5.40
C LYS A 323 -10.62 26.32 -5.40
N GLU A 324 -9.82 26.05 -6.44
CA GLU A 324 -8.46 26.55 -6.64
C GLU A 324 -8.41 28.08 -6.82
N MET A 325 -9.54 28.69 -7.18
CA MET A 325 -9.68 30.13 -7.41
C MET A 325 -10.29 30.88 -6.21
N LYS A 326 -10.42 30.24 -5.05
CA LYS A 326 -10.99 30.83 -3.81
C LYS A 326 -10.41 32.20 -3.47
N ASN A 327 -9.11 32.41 -3.71
CA ASN A 327 -8.41 33.67 -3.39
C ASN A 327 -8.45 34.72 -4.52
N PHE A 328 -9.11 34.43 -5.65
CA PHE A 328 -9.11 35.25 -6.86
C PHE A 328 -10.53 35.57 -7.35
N GLN A 329 -11.52 35.62 -6.45
CA GLN A 329 -12.94 35.87 -6.80
C GLN A 329 -13.17 37.24 -7.45
N ASP A 330 -12.37 38.23 -7.05
CA ASP A 330 -12.45 39.60 -7.57
C ASP A 330 -11.77 39.77 -8.94
N LEU A 331 -11.21 38.70 -9.52
CA LEU A 331 -10.56 38.76 -10.83
C LEU A 331 -11.51 39.30 -11.90
N SER A 332 -11.13 40.34 -12.61
CA SER A 332 -11.88 40.85 -13.75
C SER A 332 -10.99 40.91 -14.98
N VAL A 333 -11.55 40.56 -16.13
CA VAL A 333 -10.89 40.70 -17.44
C VAL A 333 -11.84 41.45 -18.35
N LEU A 334 -11.38 42.57 -18.91
CA LEU A 334 -12.14 43.33 -19.89
C LEU A 334 -12.00 42.71 -21.28
N ASN A 335 -13.02 42.86 -22.13
CA ASN A 335 -12.95 42.37 -23.51
C ASN A 335 -11.75 42.93 -24.27
N SER A 336 -11.42 44.21 -24.05
CA SER A 336 -10.24 44.83 -24.66
C SER A 336 -8.96 44.08 -24.31
N GLU A 337 -8.84 43.57 -23.09
CA GLU A 337 -7.66 42.83 -22.64
C GLU A 337 -7.57 41.43 -23.27
N ILE A 338 -8.73 40.80 -23.50
CA ILE A 338 -8.81 39.52 -24.24
C ILE A 338 -8.34 39.74 -25.68
N LEU A 339 -8.89 40.76 -26.34
CA LEU A 339 -8.59 41.10 -27.73
C LEU A 339 -7.12 41.50 -27.90
N ASP A 340 -6.58 42.30 -26.98
CA ASP A 340 -5.16 42.67 -26.95
C ASP A 340 -4.28 41.43 -26.76
N TYR A 341 -4.64 40.51 -25.87
CA TYR A 341 -3.92 39.26 -25.67
C TYR A 341 -3.86 38.42 -26.95
N LEU A 342 -5.00 38.21 -27.61
CA LEU A 342 -5.07 37.42 -28.85
C LEU A 342 -4.24 38.07 -29.97
N LYS A 343 -4.33 39.40 -30.08
CA LYS A 343 -3.56 40.18 -31.06
C LYS A 343 -2.06 40.11 -30.80
N VAL A 344 -1.60 40.30 -29.56
CA VAL A 344 -0.18 40.24 -29.17
C VAL A 344 0.42 38.86 -29.42
N ASN A 345 -0.38 37.79 -29.25
CA ASN A 345 0.06 36.41 -29.51
C ASN A 345 -0.12 35.97 -30.98
N ASN A 346 -0.50 36.88 -31.89
CA ASN A 346 -0.71 36.63 -33.31
C ASN A 346 -1.76 35.53 -33.61
N LEU A 347 -2.83 35.50 -32.81
CA LEU A 347 -3.94 34.55 -32.88
C LEU A 347 -5.10 35.19 -33.64
N ILE A 348 -4.95 35.31 -34.97
CA ILE A 348 -5.83 36.13 -35.81
C ILE A 348 -7.24 35.53 -35.93
N GLU A 349 -7.36 34.20 -36.07
CA GLU A 349 -8.65 33.53 -36.22
C GLU A 349 -9.45 33.63 -34.91
N GLU A 350 -8.80 33.30 -33.80
CA GLU A 350 -9.34 33.41 -32.45
C GLU A 350 -9.75 34.84 -32.10
N PHE A 351 -8.96 35.83 -32.53
CA PHE A 351 -9.32 37.24 -32.37
C PHE A 351 -10.67 37.54 -33.03
N TRP A 352 -10.90 37.09 -34.27
CA TRP A 352 -12.18 37.31 -34.96
C TRP A 352 -13.32 36.48 -34.37
N HIS A 353 -13.03 35.29 -33.85
CA HIS A 353 -14.02 34.47 -33.14
C HIS A 353 -14.54 35.14 -31.86
N VAL A 354 -13.74 36.04 -31.26
CA VAL A 354 -14.16 36.86 -30.10
C VAL A 354 -14.71 38.22 -30.53
N GLN A 355 -14.06 38.91 -31.47
CA GLN A 355 -14.42 40.28 -31.87
C GLN A 355 -15.76 40.34 -32.62
N ALA A 356 -16.00 39.45 -33.57
CA ALA A 356 -17.18 39.55 -34.45
C ALA A 356 -18.51 39.42 -33.69
N PRO A 357 -18.68 38.49 -32.73
CA PRO A 357 -19.89 38.44 -31.91
C PRO A 357 -20.10 39.70 -31.05
N LEU A 358 -19.02 40.26 -30.49
CA LEU A 358 -19.09 41.48 -29.69
C LEU A 358 -19.56 42.68 -30.51
N ASP A 359 -19.10 42.81 -31.75
CA ASP A 359 -19.52 43.88 -32.67
C ASP A 359 -21.01 43.75 -33.06
N LEU A 360 -21.53 42.52 -33.15
CA LEU A 360 -22.93 42.24 -33.48
C LEU A 360 -23.89 42.41 -32.30
N GLU A 361 -23.42 42.29 -31.06
CA GLU A 361 -24.24 42.52 -29.85
C GLU A 361 -24.41 44.02 -29.50
N ILE A 362 -23.60 44.90 -30.09
CA ILE A 362 -23.65 46.36 -29.90
C ILE A 362 -24.68 47.04 -30.84
N SER A 363 -25.24 46.31 -31.81
CA SER A 363 -26.33 46.77 -32.70
C SER A 363 -27.72 46.40 -32.17
#